data_AF-A0A6N8NQQ9-F1
#
_entry.id   AF-A0A6N8NQQ9-F1
#
_cell.length_a   1.000
_cell.length_b   1.000
_cell.length_c   1.000
_cell.angle_alpha   90.00
_cell.angle_beta   90.00
_cell.angle_gamma   90.00
#
_symmetry.space_group_name_H-M   'P 1'
#
loop_
_entity.id
_entity.type
_entity.pdbx_description
1 polymer ?
#
loop_
_entity_poly.entity_id
_entity_poly.type
_entity_poly.pdbx_seq_one_letter_code
_entity_poly.pdbx_strand_id
1 'polypeptide(L)'
;LTAQDVVVGIAASGRTPYVIAGLEYARQLGCRTVGISCNPGSAVSTTAEFAITPIVGAEVVTGSSRMKAGTAQKLVLNMLSTGLMIKSGKVFGNLMVDVVATNEKLHVRQVNIVKNATGCSAEQAEAALIACERNCKTAIVMVLKNLDAAEAKKRLDQHGGFIRQVLDKE
;
A
#
# COMPACT_ATOMS: atom_id res chain seq x y z
N LEU A 1 -13.95 14.68 -4.52
CA LEU A 1 -12.75 15.21 -3.85
C LEU A 1 -13.20 15.95 -2.61
N THR A 2 -12.72 15.54 -1.44
CA THR A 2 -13.04 16.11 -0.13
C THR A 2 -11.75 16.37 0.65
N ALA A 3 -11.81 17.16 1.72
CA ALA A 3 -10.64 17.45 2.57
C ALA A 3 -9.95 16.20 3.17
N GLN A 4 -10.65 15.06 3.22
CA GLN A 4 -10.11 13.78 3.71
C GLN A 4 -9.27 13.05 2.64
N ASP A 5 -9.39 13.44 1.37
CA ASP A 5 -8.62 12.87 0.29
C ASP A 5 -7.20 13.46 0.24
N VAL A 6 -6.25 12.69 -0.30
CA VAL A 6 -4.90 13.14 -0.63
C VAL A 6 -4.75 13.19 -2.14
N VAL A 7 -4.26 14.31 -2.67
CA VAL A 7 -4.03 14.48 -4.12
C VAL A 7 -2.54 14.45 -4.42
N VAL A 8 -2.13 13.54 -5.30
CA VAL A 8 -0.75 13.38 -5.77
C VAL A 8 -0.64 13.88 -7.21
N GLY A 9 -0.02 15.04 -7.40
CA GLY A 9 0.25 15.62 -8.71
C GLY A 9 1.58 15.14 -9.27
N ILE A 10 1.59 14.67 -10.52
CA ILE A 10 2.76 14.04 -11.14
C ILE A 10 3.09 14.72 -12.46
N ALA A 11 4.26 15.36 -12.53
CA ALA A 11 4.77 15.91 -13.78
C ALA A 11 6.29 15.91 -13.77
N ALA A 12 6.93 15.17 -14.67
CA ALA A 12 8.39 15.12 -14.76
C ALA A 12 8.99 16.53 -14.96
N SER A 13 8.36 17.32 -15.83
CA SER A 13 8.72 18.71 -16.09
C SER A 13 8.55 19.62 -14.87
N GLY A 14 7.66 19.26 -13.95
CA GLY A 14 7.25 20.07 -12.80
C GLY A 14 6.48 21.34 -13.14
N ARG A 15 6.04 21.52 -14.41
CA ARG A 15 5.37 22.74 -14.88
C ARG A 15 4.09 22.49 -15.68
N THR A 16 3.57 21.27 -15.69
CA THR A 16 2.36 20.91 -16.45
C THR A 16 1.14 21.63 -15.85
N PRO A 17 0.47 22.55 -16.60
CA PRO A 17 -0.61 23.39 -16.04
C PRO A 17 -1.76 22.59 -15.43
N TYR A 18 -2.16 21.49 -16.06
CA TYR A 18 -3.20 20.59 -15.55
C TYR A 18 -2.90 20.09 -14.12
N VAL A 19 -1.64 19.73 -13.85
CA VAL A 19 -1.23 19.21 -12.54
C VAL A 19 -1.22 20.32 -11.51
N ILE A 20 -0.74 21.50 -11.88
CA ILE A 20 -0.70 22.68 -11.00
C ILE A 20 -2.11 23.07 -10.59
N ALA A 21 -3.02 23.26 -11.56
CA ALA A 21 -4.42 23.60 -11.29
C ALA A 21 -5.12 22.55 -10.41
N GLY A 22 -4.85 21.26 -10.64
CA GLY A 22 -5.39 20.19 -9.80
C GLY A 22 -4.89 20.25 -8.36
N LEU A 23 -3.60 20.56 -8.15
CA LEU A 23 -3.02 20.73 -6.82
C LEU A 23 -3.56 21.97 -6.11
N GLU A 24 -3.70 23.10 -6.81
CA GLU A 24 -4.29 24.33 -6.28
C GLU A 24 -5.74 24.11 -5.82
N TYR A 25 -6.55 23.49 -6.68
CA TYR A 25 -7.94 23.17 -6.37
C TYR A 25 -8.05 22.24 -5.15
N ALA A 26 -7.22 21.19 -5.09
CA ALA A 26 -7.20 20.29 -3.95
C ALA A 26 -6.84 21.01 -2.64
N ARG A 27 -5.88 21.94 -2.67
CA ARG A 27 -5.53 22.76 -1.49
C ARG A 27 -6.67 23.67 -1.07
N GLN A 28 -7.38 24.29 -2.01
CA GLN A 28 -8.56 25.13 -1.71
C GLN A 28 -9.66 24.33 -1.00
N LEU A 29 -9.81 23.05 -1.32
CA LEU A 29 -10.73 22.13 -0.64
C LEU A 29 -10.21 21.59 0.70
N GLY A 30 -8.99 21.94 1.12
CA GLY A 30 -8.38 21.46 2.35
C GLY A 30 -7.73 20.07 2.26
N CYS A 31 -7.56 19.52 1.06
CA CYS A 31 -6.87 18.25 0.87
C CYS A 31 -5.37 18.39 1.19
N ARG A 32 -4.74 17.31 1.66
CA ARG A 32 -3.28 17.19 1.63
C ARG A 32 -2.81 17.03 0.19
N THR A 33 -1.73 17.70 -0.18
CA THR A 33 -1.21 17.61 -1.56
C THR A 33 0.26 17.24 -1.64
N VAL A 34 0.58 16.35 -2.58
CA VAL A 34 1.95 15.88 -2.84
C VAL A 34 2.29 16.17 -4.30
N GLY A 35 3.43 16.80 -4.55
CA GLY A 35 3.94 17.10 -5.89
C GLY A 35 5.15 16.24 -6.22
N ILE A 36 5.07 15.42 -7.27
CA ILE A 36 6.17 14.60 -7.78
C ILE A 36 6.68 15.21 -9.08
N SER A 37 7.93 15.68 -9.07
CA SER A 37 8.61 16.25 -10.25
C SER A 37 10.08 15.86 -10.29
N CYS A 38 10.78 16.12 -11.39
CA CYS A 38 12.22 15.82 -11.51
C CYS A 38 13.10 17.07 -11.62
N ASN A 39 12.49 18.26 -11.47
CA ASN A 39 13.17 19.54 -11.54
C ASN A 39 13.02 20.28 -10.20
N PRO A 40 14.12 20.67 -9.54
CA PRO A 40 14.07 21.43 -8.29
C PRO A 40 13.41 22.81 -8.50
N GLY A 41 12.68 23.28 -7.49
CA GLY A 41 12.01 24.59 -7.53
C GLY A 41 10.91 24.71 -8.59
N SER A 42 10.41 23.59 -9.11
CA SER A 42 9.35 23.59 -10.11
C SER A 42 8.01 24.04 -9.54
N ALA A 43 7.12 24.52 -10.41
CA ALA A 43 5.78 24.97 -10.02
C ALA A 43 4.98 23.86 -9.28
N VAL A 44 5.12 22.60 -9.69
CA VAL A 44 4.51 21.47 -8.97
C VAL A 44 5.08 21.33 -7.56
N SER A 45 6.39 21.48 -7.39
CA SER A 45 7.03 21.37 -6.07
C SER A 45 6.67 22.51 -5.12
N THR A 46 6.43 23.72 -5.64
CA THR A 46 6.07 24.89 -4.82
C THR A 46 4.57 25.00 -4.57
N THR A 47 3.74 24.43 -5.44
CA THR A 47 2.27 24.42 -5.28
C THR A 47 1.82 23.37 -4.27
N ALA A 48 2.45 22.19 -4.26
CA ALA A 48 2.10 21.12 -3.34
C ALA A 48 2.53 21.41 -1.91
N GLU A 49 1.82 20.84 -0.93
CA GLU A 49 2.24 20.90 0.47
C GLU A 49 3.54 20.12 0.72
N PHE A 50 3.64 18.94 0.10
CA PHE A 50 4.84 18.10 0.16
C PHE A 50 5.44 17.93 -1.24
N ALA A 51 6.72 18.21 -1.39
CA ALA A 51 7.44 18.01 -2.63
C ALA A 51 8.31 16.75 -2.57
N ILE A 52 8.19 15.87 -3.57
CA ILE A 52 9.10 14.74 -3.80
C ILE A 52 9.78 14.98 -5.14
N THR A 53 11.05 15.37 -5.09
CA THR A 53 11.79 15.84 -6.28
C THR A 53 13.06 15.02 -6.55
N PRO A 54 12.94 13.77 -7.04
CA PRO A 54 14.11 12.99 -7.45
C PRO A 54 14.76 13.60 -8.69
N ILE A 55 15.96 14.14 -8.52
CA ILE A 55 16.75 14.76 -9.60
C ILE A 55 17.46 13.65 -10.38
N VAL A 56 16.94 13.30 -11.55
CA VAL A 56 17.46 12.20 -12.38
C VAL A 56 18.43 12.65 -13.48
N GLY A 57 18.62 13.97 -13.65
CA GLY A 57 19.45 14.56 -14.70
C GLY A 57 18.85 14.46 -16.11
N ALA A 58 19.59 14.91 -17.12
CA ALA A 58 19.16 14.91 -18.51
C ALA A 58 18.91 13.48 -19.04
N GLU A 59 17.85 13.29 -19.81
CA GLU A 59 17.53 11.99 -20.40
C GLU A 59 18.48 11.64 -21.56
N VAL A 60 18.72 10.34 -21.77
CA VAL A 60 19.56 9.85 -22.87
C VAL A 60 18.99 10.27 -24.23
N VAL A 61 17.67 10.20 -24.37
CA VAL A 61 16.94 10.84 -25.48
C VAL A 61 16.36 12.15 -24.96
N THR A 62 16.85 13.27 -25.47
CA THR A 62 16.47 14.62 -25.00
C THR A 62 14.94 14.77 -24.94
N GLY A 63 14.43 15.12 -23.76
CA GLY A 63 13.00 15.33 -23.51
C GLY A 63 12.15 14.06 -23.31
N SER A 64 12.70 12.85 -23.51
CA SER A 64 12.00 11.58 -23.33
C SER A 64 11.88 11.19 -21.85
N SER A 65 11.15 11.99 -21.09
CA SER A 65 10.98 11.84 -19.63
C SER A 65 10.29 10.55 -19.19
N ARG A 66 9.72 9.77 -20.13
CA ARG A 66 9.24 8.40 -19.86
C ARG A 66 10.35 7.45 -19.39
N MET A 67 11.61 7.83 -19.55
CA MET A 67 12.79 7.05 -19.19
C MET A 67 13.13 7.17 -17.70
N LYS A 68 14.16 7.94 -17.32
CA LYS A 68 14.59 8.02 -15.91
C LYS A 68 13.54 8.68 -15.04
N ALA A 69 12.92 9.77 -15.50
CA ALA A 69 11.89 10.46 -14.76
C ALA A 69 10.67 9.56 -14.49
N GLY A 70 10.18 8.85 -15.52
CA GLY A 70 9.09 7.89 -15.39
C GLY A 70 9.44 6.72 -14.46
N THR A 71 10.68 6.24 -14.51
CA THR A 71 11.18 5.20 -13.60
C THR A 71 11.20 5.69 -12.16
N ALA A 72 11.71 6.90 -11.89
CA ALA A 72 11.71 7.49 -10.57
C ALA A 72 10.28 7.68 -10.03
N GLN A 73 9.35 8.16 -10.85
CA GLN A 73 7.94 8.29 -10.49
C GLN A 73 7.32 6.94 -10.11
N LYS A 74 7.56 5.89 -10.90
CA LYS A 74 7.11 4.52 -10.57
C LYS A 74 7.63 4.08 -9.20
N LEU A 75 8.92 4.29 -8.92
CA LEU A 75 9.51 3.90 -7.64
C LEU A 75 8.88 4.66 -6.47
N VAL A 76 8.70 5.97 -6.60
CA VAL A 76 8.04 6.81 -5.58
C VAL A 76 6.60 6.34 -5.34
N LEU A 77 5.81 6.12 -6.39
CA LEU A 77 4.42 5.66 -6.26
C LEU A 77 4.33 4.28 -5.61
N ASN A 78 5.25 3.38 -5.95
CA ASN A 78 5.34 2.07 -5.32
C ASN A 78 5.67 2.20 -3.83
N MET A 79 6.60 3.10 -3.45
CA MET A 79 6.93 3.36 -2.05
C MET A 79 5.75 3.94 -1.27
N LEU A 80 5.03 4.93 -1.84
CA LEU A 80 3.87 5.55 -1.20
C LEU A 80 2.76 4.53 -0.94
N SER A 81 2.34 3.82 -1.98
CA SER A 81 1.25 2.84 -1.88
C SER A 81 1.62 1.65 -1.00
N THR A 82 2.81 1.08 -1.16
CA THR A 82 3.27 -0.05 -0.34
C THR A 82 3.45 0.37 1.12
N GLY A 83 4.09 1.51 1.37
CA GLY A 83 4.29 2.04 2.72
C GLY A 83 2.96 2.30 3.43
N LEU A 84 1.98 2.87 2.73
CA LEU A 84 0.62 3.05 3.25
C LEU A 84 -0.03 1.72 3.62
N MET A 85 0.01 0.73 2.72
CA MET A 85 -0.62 -0.59 2.98
C MET A 85 0.04 -1.33 4.14
N ILE A 86 1.37 -1.20 4.32
CA ILE A 86 2.06 -1.71 5.51
C ILE A 86 1.53 -1.02 6.77
N LYS A 87 1.47 0.32 6.79
CA LYS A 87 0.96 1.08 7.94
C LYS A 87 -0.52 0.85 8.23
N SER A 88 -1.31 0.45 7.24
CA SER A 88 -2.72 0.07 7.38
C SER A 88 -2.93 -1.42 7.72
N GLY A 89 -1.86 -2.12 8.14
CA GLY A 89 -1.94 -3.49 8.64
C GLY A 89 -2.19 -4.54 7.58
N LYS A 90 -2.03 -4.24 6.28
CA LYS A 90 -2.23 -5.21 5.17
C LYS A 90 -1.05 -6.18 5.00
N VAL A 91 0.00 -6.00 5.79
CA VAL A 91 1.23 -6.79 5.79
C VAL A 91 1.52 -7.30 7.20
N PHE A 92 2.01 -8.54 7.32
CA PHE A 92 2.48 -9.14 8.57
C PHE A 92 3.87 -9.75 8.35
N GLY A 93 4.85 -9.32 9.14
CA GLY A 93 6.26 -9.52 8.79
C GLY A 93 6.55 -8.88 7.43
N ASN A 94 6.90 -9.69 6.44
CA ASN A 94 7.06 -9.30 5.04
C ASN A 94 6.01 -9.93 4.11
N LEU A 95 4.95 -10.53 4.68
CA LEU A 95 3.91 -11.24 3.95
C LEU A 95 2.72 -10.32 3.67
N MET A 96 2.27 -10.29 2.42
CA MET A 96 1.03 -9.61 2.01
C MET A 96 -0.17 -10.48 2.43
N VAL A 97 -0.73 -10.19 3.61
CA VAL A 97 -1.76 -11.01 4.25
C VAL A 97 -3.19 -10.61 3.90
N ASP A 98 -3.40 -9.54 3.14
CA ASP A 98 -4.71 -9.11 2.66
C ASP A 98 -4.88 -9.38 1.16
N VAL A 99 -4.65 -10.64 0.76
CA VAL A 99 -4.76 -11.07 -0.64
C VAL A 99 -6.12 -11.71 -0.90
N VAL A 100 -6.79 -11.27 -1.97
CA VAL A 100 -8.03 -11.87 -2.47
C VAL A 100 -7.65 -12.86 -3.57
N ALA A 101 -8.00 -14.14 -3.39
CA ALA A 101 -7.75 -15.16 -4.40
C ALA A 101 -8.81 -15.09 -5.51
N THR A 102 -8.38 -14.71 -6.72
CA THR A 102 -9.22 -14.66 -7.93
C THR A 102 -8.81 -15.69 -8.99
N ASN A 103 -7.79 -16.49 -8.70
CA ASN A 103 -7.26 -17.54 -9.56
C ASN A 103 -6.48 -18.56 -8.72
N GLU A 104 -6.21 -19.72 -9.31
CA GLU A 104 -5.57 -20.85 -8.63
C GLU A 104 -4.20 -20.49 -8.04
N LYS A 105 -3.38 -19.71 -8.75
CA LYS A 105 -2.09 -19.23 -8.23
C LYS A 105 -2.27 -18.44 -6.93
N LEU A 106 -3.33 -17.64 -6.80
CA LEU A 106 -3.59 -16.88 -5.59
C LEU A 106 -4.16 -17.76 -4.46
N HIS A 107 -4.91 -18.82 -4.75
CA HIS A 107 -5.29 -19.82 -3.74
C HIS A 107 -4.05 -20.49 -3.14
N VAL A 108 -3.15 -21.00 -3.98
CA VAL A 108 -1.87 -21.57 -3.54
C VAL A 108 -1.06 -20.56 -2.74
N ARG A 109 -1.06 -19.28 -3.16
CA ARG A 109 -0.38 -18.20 -2.44
C ARG A 109 -0.96 -17.97 -1.05
N GLN A 110 -2.28 -18.02 -0.88
CA GLN A 110 -2.92 -17.88 0.43
C GLN A 110 -2.47 -18.97 1.40
N VAL A 111 -2.46 -20.23 0.96
CA VAL A 111 -1.98 -21.37 1.77
C VAL A 111 -0.55 -21.13 2.21
N ASN A 112 0.34 -20.75 1.27
CA ASN A 112 1.73 -20.47 1.58
C ASN A 112 1.92 -19.28 2.53
N ILE A 113 1.08 -18.23 2.43
CA ILE A 113 1.11 -17.11 3.36
C ILE A 113 0.80 -17.58 4.79
N VAL A 114 -0.27 -18.36 4.98
CA VAL A 114 -0.64 -18.86 6.31
C VAL A 114 0.43 -19.79 6.86
N LYS A 115 0.94 -20.73 6.06
CA LYS A 115 2.05 -21.61 6.46
C LYS A 115 3.27 -20.81 6.90
N ASN A 116 3.71 -19.85 6.08
CA ASN A 116 4.92 -19.08 6.36
C ASN A 116 4.76 -18.16 7.59
N ALA A 117 3.55 -17.66 7.84
CA ALA A 117 3.26 -16.81 8.99
C ALA A 117 3.15 -17.59 10.31
N THR A 118 2.78 -18.88 10.25
CA THR A 118 2.37 -19.66 11.43
C THR A 118 3.26 -20.87 11.73
N GLY A 119 3.99 -21.37 10.73
CA GLY A 119 4.75 -22.62 10.80
C GLY A 119 3.90 -23.89 10.70
N CYS A 120 2.60 -23.80 10.45
CA CYS A 120 1.70 -24.96 10.38
C CYS A 120 1.86 -25.77 9.08
N SER A 121 1.22 -26.95 9.04
CA SER A 121 1.17 -27.78 7.83
C SER A 121 0.30 -27.15 6.73
N ALA A 122 0.41 -27.65 5.50
CA ALA A 122 -0.42 -27.14 4.39
C ALA A 122 -1.90 -27.48 4.58
N GLU A 123 -2.18 -28.65 5.13
CA GLU A 123 -3.52 -29.13 5.44
C GLU A 123 -4.16 -28.28 6.54
N GLN A 124 -3.40 -27.93 7.58
CA GLN A 124 -3.85 -27.02 8.64
C GLN A 124 -4.12 -25.62 8.09
N ALA A 125 -3.24 -25.09 7.24
CA ALA A 125 -3.41 -23.79 6.61
C ALA A 125 -4.66 -23.74 5.73
N GLU A 126 -4.88 -24.77 4.92
CA GLU A 126 -6.05 -24.86 4.03
C GLU A 126 -7.35 -24.98 4.83
N ALA A 127 -7.38 -25.81 5.88
CA ALA A 127 -8.52 -25.92 6.77
C ALA A 127 -8.86 -24.59 7.46
N ALA A 128 -7.85 -23.89 7.97
CA ALA A 128 -8.03 -22.57 8.59
C ALA A 128 -8.54 -21.53 7.58
N LEU A 129 -7.99 -21.53 6.36
CA LEU A 129 -8.45 -20.66 5.29
C LEU A 129 -9.91 -20.94 4.92
N ILE A 130 -10.33 -22.20 4.81
CA ILE A 130 -11.73 -22.56 4.54
C ILE A 130 -12.64 -22.08 5.67
N ALA A 131 -12.27 -22.33 6.93
CA ALA A 131 -13.04 -21.90 8.10
C ALA A 131 -13.15 -20.37 8.21
N CYS A 132 -12.17 -19.64 7.69
CA CYS A 132 -12.11 -18.17 7.72
C CYS A 132 -12.57 -17.52 6.41
N GLU A 133 -13.35 -18.20 5.56
CA GLU A 133 -13.85 -17.67 4.27
C GLU A 133 -12.71 -17.13 3.38
N ARG A 134 -11.57 -17.83 3.38
CA ARG A 134 -10.33 -17.49 2.67
C ARG A 134 -9.68 -16.18 3.12
N ASN A 135 -10.02 -15.65 4.31
CA ASN A 135 -9.32 -14.50 4.87
C ASN A 135 -8.01 -14.94 5.55
N CYS A 136 -6.87 -14.62 4.92
CA CYS A 136 -5.56 -14.97 5.45
C CYS A 136 -5.28 -14.36 6.83
N LYS A 137 -5.71 -13.12 7.10
CA LYS A 137 -5.44 -12.47 8.39
C LYS A 137 -6.13 -13.21 9.53
N THR A 138 -7.40 -13.51 9.35
CA THR A 138 -8.18 -14.27 10.34
C THR A 138 -7.61 -15.68 10.51
N ALA A 139 -7.27 -16.37 9.42
CA ALA A 139 -6.67 -17.70 9.47
C ALA A 139 -5.33 -17.72 10.23
N ILE A 140 -4.48 -16.71 10.03
CA ILE A 140 -3.21 -16.57 10.77
C ILE A 140 -3.47 -16.42 12.27
N VAL A 141 -4.41 -15.56 12.66
CA VAL A 141 -4.78 -15.37 14.08
C VAL A 141 -5.37 -16.64 14.66
N MET A 142 -6.29 -17.29 13.94
CA MET A 142 -6.93 -18.55 14.33
C MET A 142 -5.88 -19.62 14.68
N VAL A 143 -4.89 -19.82 13.81
CA VAL A 143 -3.83 -20.81 14.00
C VAL A 143 -2.87 -20.41 15.12
N LEU A 144 -2.35 -19.17 15.15
CA LEU A 144 -1.36 -18.75 16.14
C LEU A 144 -1.89 -18.69 17.56
N LYS A 145 -3.18 -18.38 17.74
CA LYS A 145 -3.82 -18.27 19.05
C LYS A 145 -4.67 -19.50 19.41
N ASN A 146 -4.71 -20.51 18.54
CA ASN A 146 -5.52 -21.71 18.71
C ASN A 146 -6.99 -21.39 19.04
N LEU A 147 -7.61 -20.53 18.21
CA LEU A 147 -8.99 -20.07 18.36
C LEU A 147 -9.87 -20.70 17.28
N ASP A 148 -11.19 -20.60 17.46
CA ASP A 148 -12.11 -20.78 16.33
C ASP A 148 -12.11 -19.54 15.40
N ALA A 149 -12.65 -19.70 14.20
CA ALA A 149 -12.66 -18.65 13.19
C ALA A 149 -13.47 -17.40 13.60
N ALA A 150 -14.55 -17.57 14.37
CA ALA A 150 -15.41 -16.47 14.76
C ALA A 150 -14.73 -15.58 15.82
N GLU A 151 -14.12 -16.19 16.82
CA GLU A 151 -13.35 -15.49 17.85
C GLU A 151 -12.08 -14.86 17.25
N ALA A 152 -11.38 -15.55 16.34
CA ALA A 152 -10.24 -14.98 15.63
C ALA A 152 -10.62 -13.73 14.84
N LYS A 153 -11.75 -13.75 14.12
CA LYS A 153 -12.27 -12.60 13.36
C LYS A 153 -12.62 -11.44 14.28
N LYS A 154 -13.37 -11.73 15.35
CA LYS A 154 -13.75 -10.74 16.35
C LYS A 154 -12.54 -10.04 16.97
N ARG A 155 -11.52 -10.79 17.40
CA ARG A 155 -10.29 -10.22 17.97
C ARG A 155 -9.51 -9.38 16.96
N LEU A 156 -9.45 -9.84 15.71
CA LEU A 156 -8.80 -9.10 14.63
C LEU A 156 -9.51 -7.76 14.37
N ASP A 157 -10.84 -7.76 14.33
CA ASP A 157 -11.66 -6.56 14.11
C ASP A 157 -11.53 -5.57 15.28
N GLN A 158 -11.51 -6.05 16.53
CA GLN A 158 -11.26 -5.24 17.73
C GLN A 158 -9.89 -4.52 17.71
N HIS A 159 -8.92 -5.07 16.97
CA HIS A 159 -7.58 -4.51 16.81
C HIS A 159 -7.39 -3.85 15.44
N GLY A 160 -8.47 -3.40 14.80
CA GLY A 160 -8.43 -2.65 13.54
C GLY A 160 -7.81 -3.43 12.38
N GLY A 161 -7.83 -4.77 12.44
CA GLY A 161 -7.25 -5.63 11.42
C GLY A 161 -5.73 -5.84 11.53
N PHE A 162 -5.07 -5.42 12.62
CA PHE A 162 -3.62 -5.60 12.78
C PHE A 162 -3.28 -6.90 13.52
N ILE A 163 -2.82 -7.92 12.78
CA ILE A 163 -2.45 -9.24 13.35
C ILE A 163 -1.52 -9.09 14.55
N ARG A 164 -0.46 -8.27 14.44
CA ARG A 164 0.54 -8.12 15.51
C ARG A 164 -0.05 -7.59 16.82
N GLN A 165 -1.03 -6.69 16.75
CA GLN A 165 -1.69 -6.16 17.95
C GLN A 165 -2.54 -7.21 18.66
N VAL A 166 -3.11 -8.18 17.92
CA VAL A 166 -3.81 -9.33 18.50
C VAL A 166 -2.82 -10.27 19.19
N LEU A 167 -1.60 -10.41 18.66
CA LEU A 167 -0.57 -11.28 19.23
C LEU A 167 0.04 -10.71 20.51
N ASP A 168 0.36 -9.42 20.53
CA ASP A 168 1.12 -8.76 21.61
C ASP A 168 0.30 -8.40 22.86
N LYS A 169 -1.04 -8.41 22.80
CA LYS A 169 -1.94 -7.96 23.90
C LYS A 169 -2.46 -9.08 24.82
N GLU A 170 -1.79 -10.22 24.81
CA GLU A 170 -1.96 -11.32 25.77
C GLU A 170 -0.58 -11.86 26.17
#